data_AF-A0A8H6MBC2-F1
#
_entry.id   AF-A0A8H6MBC2-F1
#
_cell.length_a   1.000
_cell.length_b   1.000
_cell.length_c   1.000
_cell.angle_alpha   90.00
_cell.angle_beta   90.00
_cell.angle_gamma   90.00
#
_symmetry.space_group_name_H-M   'P 1'
#
loop_
_entity.id
_entity.type
_entity.pdbx_description
1 polymer ?
#
loop_
_entity_poly.entity_id
_entity_poly.type
_entity_poly.pdbx_seq_one_letter_code
_entity_poly.pdbx_strand_id
1 'polypeptide(L)'
;LRKSSLRGFKVKENVARIITKLFADDTTVYLSSEDNFSDLQLILDLWCRASGGKFNVIKTEIVPVGAPDYREGVVTTRQGRPGEPESALPDGVHIARDGEAVRVLGAHVGNDIDQGAVWAPVMEALERKVDYWLRSNPSLEGRSYLTKLEPGARTQFKAMVQTMPKDLEKKVAKMINKIMWGGKTVGVSHAVSALPYAQGGKKVLNIGFRNEAIHLKRTVHYTADTRE
;
A
#
# COMPACT_ATOMS: atom_id res chain seq x y z
N LEU A 1 2.66 -16.43 18.97
CA LEU A 1 3.37 -15.67 17.91
C LEU A 1 4.47 -14.77 18.46
N ARG A 2 4.21 -13.69 19.22
CA ARG A 2 5.32 -12.81 19.68
C ARG A 2 6.33 -13.51 20.61
N LYS A 3 5.85 -14.46 21.43
CA LYS A 3 6.65 -15.29 22.35
C LYS A 3 7.17 -16.60 21.75
N SER A 4 6.96 -16.87 20.45
CA SER A 4 7.43 -18.12 19.84
C SER A 4 8.89 -18.03 19.39
N SER A 5 9.48 -19.18 19.05
CA SER A 5 10.82 -19.30 18.47
C SER A 5 10.93 -18.68 17.07
N LEU A 6 9.82 -18.57 16.33
CA LEU A 6 9.77 -17.97 14.98
C LEU A 6 10.49 -16.62 14.91
N ARG A 7 11.51 -16.51 14.06
CA ARG A 7 12.37 -15.34 13.88
C ARG A 7 11.67 -14.16 13.20
N GLY A 8 10.82 -14.43 12.22
CA GLY A 8 10.16 -13.40 11.41
C GLY A 8 11.16 -12.47 10.70
N PHE A 9 10.71 -11.26 10.35
CA PHE A 9 11.55 -10.31 9.61
C PHE A 9 12.39 -9.45 10.55
N LYS A 10 13.70 -9.36 10.26
CA LYS A 10 14.61 -8.41 10.89
C LYS A 10 14.90 -7.28 9.90
N VAL A 11 14.41 -6.09 10.21
CA VAL A 11 14.53 -4.92 9.30
C VAL A 11 15.84 -4.16 9.55
N LYS A 12 16.24 -4.00 10.82
CA LYS A 12 17.51 -3.41 11.26
C LYS A 12 17.95 -4.07 12.56
N GLU A 13 19.23 -3.98 12.92
CA GLU A 13 19.75 -4.59 14.16
C GLU A 13 19.06 -4.08 15.42
N ASN A 14 18.69 -2.80 15.43
CA ASN A 14 18.08 -2.13 16.60
C ASN A 14 16.54 -2.13 16.57
N VAL A 15 15.91 -2.69 15.54
CA VAL A 15 14.45 -2.73 15.43
C VAL A 15 13.96 -4.11 15.82
N ALA A 16 12.98 -4.17 16.72
CA ALA A 16 12.37 -5.43 17.12
C ALA A 16 11.89 -6.23 15.90
N ARG A 17 12.13 -7.54 15.91
CA ARG A 17 11.69 -8.45 14.84
C ARG A 17 10.19 -8.33 14.59
N ILE A 18 9.79 -8.32 13.32
CA ILE A 18 8.40 -8.28 12.91
C ILE A 18 7.95 -9.74 12.71
N ILE A 19 7.02 -10.22 13.52
CA ILE A 19 6.48 -11.59 13.43
C ILE A 19 5.03 -11.58 12.96
N THR A 20 4.23 -10.66 13.49
CA THR A 20 2.81 -10.60 13.15
C THR A 20 2.27 -9.19 13.24
N LYS A 21 1.36 -8.87 12.32
CA LYS A 21 0.56 -7.66 12.30
C LYS A 21 -0.90 -8.04 12.23
N LEU A 22 -1.70 -7.46 13.11
CA LEU A 22 -3.14 -7.73 13.25
C LEU A 22 -3.88 -6.44 12.96
N PHE A 23 -4.94 -6.51 12.17
CA PHE A 23 -5.89 -5.43 11.98
C PHE A 23 -7.30 -6.02 11.88
N ALA A 24 -8.10 -5.83 12.94
CA ALA A 24 -9.36 -6.56 13.12
C ALA A 24 -9.13 -8.09 12.99
N ASP A 25 -9.82 -8.76 12.07
CA ASP A 25 -9.69 -10.18 11.76
C ASP A 25 -8.53 -10.49 10.79
N ASP A 26 -8.06 -9.50 10.03
CA ASP A 26 -6.93 -9.66 9.12
C ASP A 26 -5.63 -9.86 9.90
N THR A 27 -4.98 -11.01 9.65
CA THR A 27 -3.72 -11.40 10.29
C THR A 27 -2.64 -11.59 9.24
N THR A 28 -1.55 -10.85 9.36
CA THR A 28 -0.33 -11.06 8.57
C THR A 28 0.74 -11.65 9.48
N VAL A 29 1.38 -12.73 9.02
CA VAL A 29 2.53 -13.34 9.68
C VAL A 29 3.76 -13.20 8.78
N TYR A 30 4.89 -12.89 9.38
CA TYR A 30 6.17 -12.75 8.71
C TYR A 30 7.07 -13.89 9.18
N LEU A 31 7.62 -14.64 8.22
CA LEU A 31 8.48 -15.80 8.46
C LEU A 31 9.83 -15.55 7.77
N SER A 32 10.92 -15.76 8.50
CA SER A 32 12.25 -15.81 7.89
C SER A 32 12.42 -17.06 7.05
N SER A 33 13.46 -17.09 6.21
CA SER A 33 13.86 -18.32 5.50
C SER A 33 14.30 -19.45 6.43
N GLU A 34 14.56 -19.17 7.71
CA GLU A 34 14.92 -20.18 8.71
C GLU A 34 13.73 -20.62 9.56
N ASP A 35 12.56 -20.01 9.38
CA ASP A 35 11.35 -20.40 10.11
C ASP A 35 10.65 -21.54 9.37
N ASN A 36 10.15 -22.51 10.14
CA ASN A 36 9.31 -23.56 9.59
C ASN A 36 7.83 -23.18 9.66
N PHE A 37 7.11 -23.37 8.55
CA PHE A 37 5.66 -23.19 8.52
C PHE A 37 4.93 -24.15 9.47
N SER A 38 5.42 -25.37 9.68
CA SER A 38 4.80 -26.31 10.62
C SER A 38 4.78 -25.78 12.06
N ASP A 39 5.84 -25.08 12.49
CA ASP A 39 5.88 -24.44 13.81
C ASP A 39 4.82 -23.34 13.92
N LEU A 40 4.65 -22.55 12.85
CA LEU A 40 3.57 -21.58 12.78
C LEU A 40 2.20 -22.26 12.88
N GLN A 41 1.97 -23.32 12.11
CA GLN A 41 0.71 -24.04 12.09
C GLN A 41 0.33 -24.58 13.48
N LEU A 42 1.29 -25.16 14.22
CA LEU A 42 1.06 -25.62 15.59
C LEU A 42 0.62 -24.48 16.52
N ILE A 43 1.24 -23.30 16.39
CA ILE A 43 0.88 -22.12 17.18
C ILE A 43 -0.53 -21.63 16.83
N LEU A 44 -0.85 -21.58 15.53
CA LEU A 44 -2.15 -21.13 15.04
C LEU A 44 -3.26 -22.12 15.44
N ASP A 45 -3.02 -23.42 15.36
CA ASP A 45 -3.97 -24.47 15.74
C ASP A 45 -4.26 -24.43 17.24
N LEU A 46 -3.24 -24.27 18.08
CA LEU A 46 -3.41 -24.11 19.52
C LEU A 46 -4.28 -22.88 19.83
N TRP A 47 -4.00 -21.76 19.16
CA TRP A 47 -4.81 -20.55 19.31
C TRP A 47 -6.25 -20.78 18.86
N CYS A 48 -6.48 -21.40 17.70
CA CYS A 48 -7.81 -21.72 17.18
C CYS A 48 -8.60 -22.62 18.14
N ARG A 49 -7.96 -23.65 18.73
CA ARG A 49 -8.59 -24.52 19.73
C ARG A 49 -8.97 -23.76 21.00
N ALA A 50 -8.12 -22.83 21.44
CA ALA A 50 -8.37 -22.04 22.64
C ALA A 50 -9.40 -20.92 22.44
N SER A 51 -9.42 -20.28 21.27
CA SER A 51 -10.27 -19.13 20.96
C SER A 51 -11.61 -19.52 20.32
N GLY A 52 -11.71 -20.71 19.73
CA GLY A 52 -12.82 -21.12 18.87
C GLY A 52 -12.78 -20.49 17.47
N GLY A 53 -11.76 -19.70 17.15
CA GLY A 53 -11.57 -19.09 15.83
C GLY A 53 -11.07 -20.10 14.79
N LYS A 54 -11.25 -19.77 13.50
CA LYS A 54 -10.76 -20.60 12.39
C LYS A 54 -10.21 -19.71 11.26
N PHE A 55 -8.98 -19.97 10.83
CA PHE A 55 -8.40 -19.29 9.66
C PHE A 55 -9.08 -19.77 8.39
N ASN A 56 -9.32 -18.83 7.47
CA ASN A 56 -9.90 -19.13 6.18
C ASN A 56 -8.78 -19.43 5.16
N VAL A 57 -8.45 -20.71 5.00
CA VAL A 57 -7.40 -21.18 4.08
C VAL A 57 -7.57 -20.66 2.65
N ILE A 58 -8.81 -20.56 2.16
CA ILE A 58 -9.12 -20.07 0.80
C ILE A 58 -8.73 -18.59 0.64
N LYS A 59 -8.77 -17.81 1.72
CA LYS A 59 -8.35 -16.40 1.74
C LYS A 59 -6.90 -16.21 2.21
N THR A 60 -6.22 -17.28 2.59
CA THR A 60 -4.82 -17.20 3.02
C THR A 60 -3.94 -17.10 1.79
N GLU A 61 -3.02 -16.15 1.83
CA GLU A 61 -2.12 -15.82 0.73
C GLU A 61 -0.68 -15.88 1.25
N ILE A 62 0.20 -16.55 0.50
CA ILE A 62 1.64 -16.58 0.77
C ILE A 62 2.34 -15.73 -0.28
N VAL A 63 3.09 -14.72 0.17
CA VAL A 63 3.92 -13.89 -0.71
C VAL A 63 5.38 -14.19 -0.40
N PRO A 64 6.10 -14.98 -1.22
CA PRO A 64 7.52 -15.20 -1.03
C PRO A 64 8.28 -13.89 -1.33
N VAL A 65 9.21 -13.53 -0.45
CA VAL A 65 10.02 -12.30 -0.55
C VAL A 65 11.48 -12.69 -0.45
N GLY A 66 12.33 -12.14 -1.31
CA GLY A 66 13.77 -12.44 -1.33
C GLY A 66 14.32 -12.50 -2.75
N ALA A 67 15.38 -13.28 -2.94
CA ALA A 67 15.99 -13.47 -4.26
C ALA A 67 15.02 -14.13 -5.26
N PRO A 68 15.10 -13.82 -6.57
CA PRO A 68 14.29 -14.44 -7.62
C PRO A 68 14.26 -15.96 -7.56
N ASP A 69 15.44 -16.60 -7.46
CA ASP A 69 15.55 -18.06 -7.44
C ASP A 69 14.86 -18.69 -6.22
N TYR A 70 14.90 -18.01 -5.07
CA TYR A 70 14.19 -18.46 -3.88
C TYR A 70 12.67 -18.37 -4.07
N ARG A 71 12.16 -17.25 -4.60
CA ARG A 71 10.72 -17.06 -4.86
C ARG A 71 10.19 -18.14 -5.80
N GLU A 72 10.91 -18.40 -6.89
CA GLU A 72 10.56 -19.44 -7.85
C GLU A 72 10.65 -20.83 -7.22
N GLY A 73 11.67 -21.08 -6.40
CA GLY A 73 11.80 -22.31 -5.62
C GLY A 73 10.59 -22.56 -4.72
N VAL A 74 10.12 -21.55 -3.98
CA VAL A 74 8.94 -21.67 -3.10
C VAL A 74 7.67 -21.94 -3.91
N VAL A 75 7.48 -21.27 -5.05
CA VAL A 75 6.31 -21.47 -5.93
C VAL A 75 6.29 -22.87 -6.51
N THR A 76 7.43 -23.36 -7.00
CA THR A 76 7.55 -24.65 -7.69
C THR A 76 7.49 -25.83 -6.74
N THR A 77 8.20 -25.76 -5.62
CA THR A 77 8.29 -26.85 -4.64
C THR A 77 7.20 -26.81 -3.57
N ARG A 78 6.50 -25.67 -3.41
CA ARG A 78 5.59 -25.39 -2.28
C ARG A 78 6.25 -25.62 -0.92
N GLN A 79 7.54 -25.33 -0.81
CA GLN A 79 8.32 -25.44 0.41
C GLN A 79 8.84 -24.08 0.83
N GLY A 80 8.72 -23.74 2.12
CA GLY A 80 9.31 -22.52 2.67
C GLY A 80 10.84 -22.53 2.59
N ARG A 81 11.45 -23.72 2.61
CA ARG A 81 12.87 -23.95 2.37
C ARG A 81 12.99 -24.97 1.23
N PRO A 82 13.21 -24.52 -0.03
CA PRO A 82 13.27 -25.41 -1.17
C PRO A 82 14.33 -26.52 -0.98
N GLY A 83 13.90 -27.78 -1.10
CA GLY A 83 14.75 -28.96 -0.86
C GLY A 83 14.55 -29.62 0.50
N GLU A 84 13.78 -29.00 1.41
CA GLU A 84 13.47 -29.53 2.75
C GLU A 84 11.98 -29.92 2.84
N PRO A 85 11.62 -31.21 2.74
CA PRO A 85 10.22 -31.67 2.79
C PRO A 85 9.46 -31.25 4.05
N GLU A 86 10.15 -31.14 5.17
CA GLU A 86 9.60 -30.68 6.46
C GLU A 86 9.16 -29.21 6.44
N SER A 87 9.51 -28.44 5.41
CA SER A 87 9.12 -27.04 5.24
C SER A 87 7.92 -26.85 4.30
N ALA A 88 7.21 -27.95 3.98
CA ALA A 88 6.05 -27.93 3.10
C ALA A 88 4.98 -26.93 3.56
N LEU A 89 4.49 -26.14 2.61
CA LEU A 89 3.40 -25.20 2.79
C LEU A 89 2.05 -25.93 2.65
N PRO A 90 0.98 -25.48 3.32
CA PRO A 90 -0.29 -26.17 3.30
C PRO A 90 -0.88 -26.26 1.89
N ASP A 91 -1.54 -27.37 1.60
CA ASP A 91 -2.32 -27.52 0.38
C ASP A 91 -3.51 -26.55 0.37
N GLY A 92 -3.83 -26.04 -0.82
CA GLY A 92 -4.96 -25.13 -1.02
C GLY A 92 -4.70 -23.67 -0.63
N VAL A 93 -3.56 -23.34 -0.02
CA VAL A 93 -3.11 -21.95 0.15
C VAL A 93 -2.50 -21.45 -1.14
N HIS A 94 -2.93 -20.26 -1.57
CA HIS A 94 -2.40 -19.61 -2.75
C HIS A 94 -1.00 -19.03 -2.47
N ILE A 95 -0.08 -19.20 -3.41
CA ILE A 95 1.29 -18.66 -3.35
C ILE A 95 1.45 -17.69 -4.51
N ALA A 96 1.59 -16.42 -4.20
CA ALA A 96 1.70 -15.36 -5.18
C ALA A 96 3.00 -15.49 -5.98
N ARG A 97 2.88 -15.38 -7.30
CA ARG A 97 4.04 -15.34 -8.21
C ARG A 97 4.54 -13.92 -8.43
N ASP A 98 5.72 -13.81 -9.03
CA ASP A 98 6.20 -12.50 -9.50
C ASP A 98 5.24 -11.93 -10.56
N GLY A 99 4.97 -10.63 -10.47
CA GLY A 99 3.96 -9.93 -11.26
C GLY A 99 2.54 -10.02 -10.67
N GLU A 100 2.30 -10.89 -9.68
CA GLU A 100 1.00 -11.06 -9.07
C GLU A 100 0.81 -10.17 -7.83
N ALA A 101 -0.31 -9.46 -7.80
CA ALA A 101 -0.63 -8.49 -6.76
C ALA A 101 -1.66 -9.05 -5.78
N VAL A 102 -1.26 -9.25 -4.52
CA VAL A 102 -2.12 -9.68 -3.41
C VAL A 102 -2.64 -8.48 -2.64
N ARG A 103 -3.94 -8.42 -2.38
CA ARG A 103 -4.55 -7.31 -1.62
C ARG A 103 -4.43 -7.55 -0.11
N VAL A 104 -3.77 -6.63 0.59
CA VAL A 104 -3.61 -6.63 2.06
C VAL A 104 -4.01 -5.26 2.61
N LEU A 105 -5.04 -5.19 3.45
CA LEU A 105 -5.54 -3.96 4.09
C LEU A 105 -5.79 -2.79 3.11
N GLY A 106 -6.24 -3.11 1.89
CA GLY A 106 -6.48 -2.12 0.83
C GLY A 106 -5.24 -1.68 0.04
N ALA A 107 -4.04 -2.09 0.44
CA ALA A 107 -2.83 -2.03 -0.38
C ALA A 107 -2.71 -3.29 -1.24
N HIS A 108 -1.89 -3.23 -2.29
CA HIS A 108 -1.47 -4.42 -3.03
C HIS A 108 0.03 -4.67 -2.78
N VAL A 109 0.34 -5.89 -2.39
CA VAL A 109 1.68 -6.37 -2.08
C VAL A 109 1.99 -7.51 -3.04
N GLY A 110 3.23 -7.56 -3.51
CA GLY A 110 3.69 -8.55 -4.45
C GLY A 110 5.00 -8.09 -5.04
N ASN A 111 5.72 -9.00 -5.67
CA ASN A 111 6.97 -8.65 -6.32
C ASN A 111 6.74 -8.33 -7.79
N ASP A 112 7.51 -7.38 -8.32
CA ASP A 112 7.47 -7.02 -9.75
C ASP A 112 6.06 -6.68 -10.28
N ILE A 113 5.19 -6.20 -9.39
CA ILE A 113 3.79 -5.88 -9.72
C ILE A 113 3.67 -4.62 -10.57
N ASP A 114 2.74 -4.63 -11.51
CA ASP A 114 2.40 -3.45 -12.31
C ASP A 114 1.67 -2.40 -11.45
N GLN A 115 2.42 -1.41 -11.00
CA GLN A 115 1.89 -0.27 -10.26
C GLN A 115 0.84 0.51 -11.06
N GLY A 116 0.95 0.57 -12.39
CA GLY A 116 -0.03 1.20 -13.26
C GLY A 116 -1.39 0.52 -13.16
N ALA A 117 -1.41 -0.81 -13.31
CA ALA A 117 -2.62 -1.62 -13.15
C ALA A 117 -3.23 -1.49 -11.75
N VAL A 118 -2.38 -1.51 -10.71
CA VAL A 118 -2.82 -1.32 -9.32
C VAL A 118 -3.54 0.03 -9.16
N TRP A 119 -3.02 1.11 -9.74
CA TRP A 119 -3.58 2.45 -9.59
C TRP A 119 -4.75 2.76 -10.53
N ALA A 120 -4.92 2.01 -11.62
CA ALA A 120 -5.93 2.27 -12.65
C ALA A 120 -7.35 2.46 -12.09
N PRO A 121 -7.89 1.58 -11.20
CA PRO A 121 -9.25 1.77 -10.67
C PRO A 121 -9.43 3.07 -9.87
N VAL A 122 -8.37 3.52 -9.19
CA VAL A 122 -8.37 4.77 -8.42
C VAL A 122 -8.38 5.97 -9.37
N MET A 123 -7.59 5.90 -10.43
CA MET A 123 -7.52 6.95 -11.46
C MET A 123 -8.84 7.08 -12.20
N GLU A 124 -9.45 5.98 -12.62
CA GLU A 124 -10.76 6.00 -13.28
C GLU A 124 -11.87 6.54 -12.38
N ALA A 125 -11.90 6.12 -11.11
CA ALA A 125 -12.86 6.65 -10.15
C ALA A 125 -12.68 8.15 -9.95
N LEU A 126 -11.43 8.61 -9.84
CA LEU A 126 -11.08 10.01 -9.71
C LEU A 126 -11.55 10.81 -10.93
N GLU A 127 -11.25 10.36 -12.15
CA GLU A 127 -11.69 11.01 -13.39
C GLU A 127 -13.22 11.14 -13.46
N ARG A 128 -13.95 10.03 -13.20
CA ARG A 128 -15.42 10.04 -13.18
C ARG A 128 -16.00 11.05 -12.19
N LYS A 129 -15.42 11.15 -11.00
CA LYS A 129 -15.90 12.06 -9.96
C LYS A 129 -15.54 13.51 -10.25
N VAL A 130 -14.35 13.77 -10.79
CA VAL A 130 -13.97 15.11 -11.25
C VAL A 130 -14.95 15.61 -12.30
N ASP A 131 -15.28 14.78 -13.30
CA ASP A 131 -16.24 15.16 -14.34
C ASP A 131 -17.65 15.36 -13.77
N TYR A 132 -18.08 14.52 -12.83
CA TYR A 132 -19.35 14.70 -12.12
C TYR A 132 -19.41 16.05 -11.39
N TRP A 133 -18.38 16.40 -10.62
CA TRP A 133 -18.35 17.65 -9.86
C TRP A 133 -18.33 18.88 -10.76
N LEU A 134 -17.59 18.84 -11.87
CA LEU A 134 -17.49 19.97 -12.79
C LEU A 134 -18.79 20.29 -13.52
N ARG A 135 -19.72 19.33 -13.66
CA ARG A 135 -21.07 19.58 -14.23
C ARG A 135 -21.89 20.56 -13.41
N SER A 136 -21.64 20.68 -12.11
CA SER A 136 -22.31 21.65 -11.24
C SER A 136 -21.82 23.09 -11.42
N ASN A 137 -20.82 23.31 -12.29
CA ASN A 137 -20.17 24.60 -12.52
C ASN A 137 -19.77 25.35 -11.23
N PRO A 138 -18.95 24.71 -10.36
CA PRO A 138 -18.58 25.29 -9.08
C PRO A 138 -17.80 26.60 -9.24
N SER A 139 -17.95 27.49 -8.26
CA SER A 139 -17.18 28.73 -8.18
C SER A 139 -15.67 28.46 -8.17
N LEU A 140 -14.84 29.49 -8.40
CA LEU A 140 -13.39 29.32 -8.32
C LEU A 140 -12.92 28.80 -6.94
N GLU A 141 -13.58 29.23 -5.88
CA GLU A 141 -13.32 28.77 -4.51
C GLU A 141 -13.77 27.33 -4.30
N GLY A 142 -14.97 26.98 -4.80
CA GLY A 142 -15.46 25.60 -4.80
C GLY A 142 -14.53 24.65 -5.56
N ARG A 143 -13.98 25.11 -6.69
CA ARG A 143 -12.97 24.37 -7.46
C ARG A 143 -11.67 24.18 -6.68
N SER A 144 -11.17 25.22 -6.00
CA SER A 144 -10.00 25.06 -5.11
C SER A 144 -10.24 24.02 -4.04
N TYR A 145 -11.40 24.05 -3.38
CA TYR A 145 -11.75 23.06 -2.37
C TYR A 145 -11.84 21.64 -2.96
N LEU A 146 -12.45 21.51 -4.15
CA LEU A 146 -12.57 20.24 -4.87
C LEU A 146 -11.21 19.58 -5.14
N THR A 147 -10.15 20.35 -5.39
CA THR A 147 -8.80 19.78 -5.59
C THR A 147 -8.29 18.99 -4.39
N LYS A 148 -8.70 19.38 -3.17
CA LYS A 148 -8.35 18.70 -1.91
C LYS A 148 -9.30 17.55 -1.61
N LEU A 149 -10.60 17.83 -1.74
CA LEU A 149 -11.66 16.88 -1.44
C LEU A 149 -11.55 15.61 -2.28
N GLU A 150 -11.25 15.76 -3.56
CA GLU A 150 -11.38 14.67 -4.52
C GLU A 150 -9.99 14.09 -4.88
N PRO A 151 -9.10 14.76 -5.66
CA PRO A 151 -7.75 14.26 -5.89
C PRO A 151 -6.92 14.04 -4.62
N GLY A 152 -6.99 14.96 -3.66
CA GLY A 152 -6.22 14.89 -2.42
C GLY A 152 -6.62 13.70 -1.57
N ALA A 153 -7.85 13.68 -1.08
CA ALA A 153 -8.33 12.65 -0.17
C ALA A 153 -8.29 11.25 -0.81
N ARG A 154 -8.72 11.11 -2.07
CA ARG A 154 -8.79 9.80 -2.73
C ARG A 154 -7.43 9.14 -2.95
N THR A 155 -6.41 9.93 -3.24
CA THR A 155 -5.07 9.39 -3.53
C THR A 155 -4.16 9.30 -2.32
N GLN A 156 -4.49 9.97 -1.21
CA GLN A 156 -3.61 10.11 -0.04
C GLN A 156 -3.25 8.77 0.60
N PHE A 157 -4.23 7.92 0.89
CA PHE A 157 -3.97 6.62 1.51
C PHE A 157 -3.04 5.77 0.65
N LYS A 158 -3.39 5.61 -0.64
CA LYS A 158 -2.63 4.76 -1.56
C LYS A 158 -1.23 5.30 -1.85
N ALA A 159 -1.07 6.63 -1.90
CA ALA A 159 0.24 7.25 -2.01
C ALA A 159 1.14 6.97 -0.79
N MET A 160 0.55 6.85 0.41
CA MET A 160 1.28 6.49 1.62
C MET A 160 1.75 5.04 1.59
N VAL A 161 0.86 4.10 1.25
CA VAL A 161 1.16 2.66 1.34
C VAL A 161 1.92 2.10 0.14
N GLN A 162 1.71 2.63 -1.07
CA GLN A 162 2.27 2.07 -2.31
C GLN A 162 3.14 3.05 -3.09
N THR A 163 3.24 4.30 -2.65
CA THR A 163 3.85 5.39 -3.42
C THR A 163 3.11 5.66 -4.74
N MET A 164 3.09 6.92 -5.17
CA MET A 164 2.50 7.30 -6.44
C MET A 164 3.59 7.38 -7.51
N PRO A 165 3.54 6.57 -8.58
CA PRO A 165 4.43 6.69 -9.72
C PRO A 165 4.40 8.12 -10.31
N LYS A 166 5.56 8.61 -10.78
CA LYS A 166 5.69 10.00 -11.25
C LYS A 166 4.80 10.32 -12.44
N ASP A 167 4.50 9.37 -13.31
CA ASP A 167 3.58 9.61 -14.43
C ASP A 167 2.12 9.71 -13.97
N LEU A 168 1.74 8.97 -12.93
CA LEU A 168 0.42 9.13 -12.30
C LEU A 168 0.32 10.45 -11.52
N GLU A 169 1.40 10.86 -10.84
CA GLU A 169 1.50 12.19 -10.21
C GLU A 169 1.24 13.30 -11.23
N LYS A 170 1.87 13.23 -12.40
CA LYS A 170 1.62 14.18 -13.52
C LYS A 170 0.17 14.13 -14.00
N LYS A 171 -0.43 12.95 -14.14
CA LYS A 171 -1.85 12.81 -14.52
C LYS A 171 -2.78 13.46 -13.48
N VAL A 172 -2.54 13.24 -12.19
CA VAL A 172 -3.31 13.87 -11.11
C VAL A 172 -3.11 15.39 -11.09
N ALA A 173 -1.90 15.89 -11.32
CA ALA A 173 -1.63 17.32 -11.44
C ALA A 173 -2.40 17.95 -12.62
N LYS A 174 -2.48 17.26 -13.77
CA LYS A 174 -3.32 17.69 -14.90
C LYS A 174 -4.81 17.73 -14.53
N MET A 175 -5.32 16.74 -13.78
CA MET A 175 -6.69 16.77 -13.28
C MET A 175 -6.96 17.92 -12.31
N ILE A 176 -6.02 18.21 -11.41
CA ILE A 176 -6.12 19.37 -10.49
C ILE A 176 -6.22 20.68 -11.29
N ASN A 177 -5.40 20.84 -12.33
CA ASN A 177 -5.51 22.00 -13.23
C ASN A 177 -6.85 22.03 -13.98
N LYS A 178 -7.33 20.88 -14.49
CA LYS A 178 -8.66 20.77 -15.13
C LYS A 178 -9.77 21.21 -14.17
N ILE A 179 -9.70 20.78 -12.90
CA ILE A 179 -10.64 21.20 -11.85
C ILE A 179 -10.58 22.71 -11.68
N MET A 180 -9.40 23.28 -11.46
CA MET A 180 -9.23 24.71 -11.19
C MET A 180 -9.76 25.61 -12.29
N TRP A 181 -9.52 25.25 -13.55
CA TRP A 181 -9.89 26.08 -14.70
C TRP A 181 -11.22 25.66 -15.32
N GLY A 182 -11.88 24.61 -14.81
CA GLY A 182 -13.15 24.11 -15.33
C GLY A 182 -13.04 23.69 -16.80
N GLY A 183 -11.90 23.12 -17.19
CA GLY A 183 -11.58 22.77 -18.57
C GLY A 183 -11.23 23.93 -19.51
N LYS A 184 -11.18 25.18 -19.01
CA LYS A 184 -10.77 26.36 -19.78
C LYS A 184 -9.25 26.55 -19.79
N THR A 185 -8.79 27.54 -20.56
CA THR A 185 -7.37 27.94 -20.59
C THR A 185 -6.86 28.28 -19.18
N VAL A 186 -5.64 27.85 -18.92
CA VAL A 186 -4.95 28.06 -17.64
C VAL A 186 -4.65 29.55 -17.51
N GLY A 187 -5.30 30.22 -16.55
CA GLY A 187 -5.06 31.66 -16.32
C GLY A 187 -3.79 31.94 -15.53
N VAL A 188 -3.41 31.03 -14.63
CA VAL A 188 -2.27 31.20 -13.72
C VAL A 188 -1.56 29.86 -13.55
N SER A 189 -0.23 29.89 -13.37
CA SER A 189 0.53 28.67 -13.12
C SER A 189 0.03 27.94 -11.86
N HIS A 190 0.19 26.63 -11.84
CA HIS A 190 -0.21 25.81 -10.70
C HIS A 190 0.59 26.17 -9.43
N ALA A 191 1.87 26.55 -9.57
CA ALA A 191 2.71 26.99 -8.47
C ALA A 191 2.13 28.22 -7.76
N VAL A 192 1.71 29.24 -8.51
CA VAL A 192 1.09 30.45 -7.94
C VAL A 192 -0.29 30.14 -7.36
N SER A 193 -1.08 29.28 -8.02
CA SER A 193 -2.40 28.88 -7.54
C SER A 193 -2.34 28.13 -6.20
N ALA A 194 -1.25 27.43 -5.92
CA ALA A 194 -1.02 26.72 -4.67
C ALA A 194 -0.67 27.64 -3.48
N LEU A 195 -0.26 28.89 -3.73
CA LEU A 195 0.14 29.83 -2.68
C LEU A 195 -1.03 30.24 -1.76
N PRO A 196 -0.73 30.80 -0.58
CA PRO A 196 -1.73 31.41 0.30
C PRO A 196 -2.46 32.59 -0.35
N TYR A 197 -3.66 32.91 0.15
CA TYR A 197 -4.46 34.04 -0.33
C TYR A 197 -3.71 35.38 -0.24
N ALA A 198 -2.93 35.59 0.82
CA ALA A 198 -2.13 36.81 1.00
C ALA A 198 -1.08 37.02 -0.10
N GLN A 199 -0.70 35.96 -0.84
CA GLN A 199 0.25 36.00 -1.95
C GLN A 199 -0.44 35.89 -3.32
N GLY A 200 -1.75 36.11 -3.37
CA GLY A 200 -2.54 36.01 -4.61
C GLY A 200 -2.91 34.57 -5.03
N GLY A 201 -2.52 33.57 -4.25
CA GLY A 201 -2.87 32.18 -4.52
C GLY A 201 -4.28 31.79 -4.06
N LYS A 202 -4.68 30.56 -4.37
CA LYS A 202 -6.00 30.00 -4.00
C LYS A 202 -5.89 28.77 -3.10
N LYS A 203 -4.72 28.51 -2.53
CA LYS A 203 -4.42 27.30 -1.72
C LYS A 203 -4.79 26.01 -2.45
N VAL A 204 -4.56 25.94 -3.76
CA VAL A 204 -4.79 24.74 -4.57
C VAL A 204 -3.89 23.60 -4.10
N LEU A 205 -4.39 22.36 -4.12
CA LEU A 205 -3.58 21.21 -3.76
C LEU A 205 -2.39 21.07 -4.71
N ASN A 206 -1.16 21.08 -4.16
CA ASN A 206 0.01 20.62 -4.89
C ASN A 206 0.29 19.15 -4.61
N ILE A 207 -0.01 18.29 -5.59
CA ILE A 207 0.09 16.83 -5.45
C ILE A 207 1.54 16.35 -5.26
N GLY A 208 2.50 17.02 -5.89
CA GLY A 208 3.93 16.70 -5.79
C GLY A 208 4.45 16.96 -4.39
N PHE A 209 4.25 18.18 -3.87
CA PHE A 209 4.63 18.52 -2.49
C PHE A 209 3.91 17.65 -1.46
N ARG A 210 2.63 17.33 -1.69
CA ARG A 210 1.87 16.41 -0.84
C ARG A 210 2.51 15.02 -0.83
N ASN A 211 2.90 14.49 -1.99
CA ASN A 211 3.59 13.20 -2.08
C ASN A 211 4.94 13.22 -1.37
N GLU A 212 5.75 14.26 -1.58
CA GLU A 212 7.04 14.43 -0.89
C GLU A 212 6.85 14.48 0.64
N ALA A 213 5.85 15.21 1.13
CA ALA A 213 5.52 15.25 2.55
C ALA A 213 5.10 13.87 3.09
N ILE A 214 4.32 13.09 2.33
CA ILE A 214 3.97 11.71 2.67
C ILE A 214 5.24 10.84 2.76
N HIS A 215 6.14 10.95 1.78
CA HIS A 215 7.41 10.23 1.78
C HIS A 215 8.25 10.58 3.01
N LEU A 216 8.38 11.87 3.33
CA LEU A 216 9.11 12.32 4.52
C LEU A 216 8.51 11.76 5.81
N LYS A 217 7.18 11.86 5.98
CA LYS A 217 6.48 11.31 7.15
C LYS A 217 6.69 9.81 7.29
N ARG A 218 6.65 9.08 6.18
CA ARG A 218 6.91 7.64 6.13
C ARG A 218 8.34 7.31 6.53
N THR A 219 9.32 8.05 6.00
CA THR A 219 10.73 7.87 6.36
C THR A 219 10.94 8.12 7.84
N VAL A 220 10.47 9.26 8.38
CA VAL A 220 10.58 9.57 9.81
C VAL A 220 9.96 8.47 10.67
N HIS A 221 8.79 7.96 10.29
CA HIS A 221 8.15 6.86 11.03
C HIS A 221 8.99 5.58 11.08
N TYR A 222 9.74 5.26 10.01
CA TYR A 222 10.59 4.06 9.94
C TYR A 222 12.04 4.27 10.40
N THR A 223 12.50 5.52 10.51
CA THR A 223 13.87 5.85 10.91
C THR A 223 13.98 6.46 12.30
N ALA A 224 12.91 7.03 12.84
CA ALA A 224 12.88 7.43 14.23
C ALA A 224 13.02 6.16 15.08
N ASP A 225 14.07 6.11 15.90
CA ASP A 225 14.24 5.10 16.93
C ASP A 225 12.96 5.13 17.78
N THR A 226 12.09 4.12 17.64
CA THR A 226 10.94 3.95 18.55
C THR A 226 11.49 3.48 19.89
N ARG A 227 12.17 4.39 20.58
CA ARG A 227 12.45 4.35 22.02
C ARG A 227 11.38 5.23 22.67
N GLU A 228 10.21 4.66 22.86
CA GLU A 228 9.29 5.04 23.93
C GLU A 228 8.92 3.77 24.71
#